data_AF-A0A534P106-F1
#
_entry.id   AF-A0A534P106-F1
#
_cell.length_a   1.000
_cell.length_b   1.000
_cell.length_c   1.000
_cell.angle_alpha   90.00
_cell.angle_beta   90.00
_cell.angle_gamma   90.00
#
_symmetry.space_group_name_H-M   'P 1'
#
loop_
_entity.id
_entity.type
_entity.pdbx_description
1 polymer ?
#
loop_
_entity_poly.entity_id
_entity_poly.type
_entity_poly.pdbx_seq_one_letter_code
_entity_poly.pdbx_strand_id
1 'polypeptide(L)'
;MQFRVWAPKAESLSVRVIGGPTVQMERSDDGYFTARAEVGPGARYFFRFPDGRERPDPRSLFQPEGVHGPSEIVDLAAIAPRTQPARAPLEKLVFCEIHLGTYTAEGTADAAARFMPELAQASYTAVEV
;
A
#
# COMPACT_ATOMS: atom_id res chain seq x y z
N MET A 1 -3.44 12.61 10.91
CA MET A 1 -3.91 11.59 9.94
C MET A 1 -5.41 11.34 10.09
N GLN A 2 -6.13 11.15 8.97
CA GLN A 2 -7.51 10.68 8.96
C GLN A 2 -7.55 9.20 8.57
N PHE A 3 -8.21 8.39 9.40
CA PHE A 3 -8.45 6.97 9.15
C PHE A 3 -9.88 6.76 8.68
N ARG A 4 -10.06 5.87 7.71
CA ARG A 4 -11.39 5.53 7.18
C ARG A 4 -11.43 4.10 6.65
N VAL A 5 -12.39 3.32 7.13
CA VAL A 5 -12.65 1.94 6.70
C VAL A 5 -14.15 1.71 6.53
N TRP A 6 -14.53 0.91 5.53
CA TRP A 6 -15.91 0.46 5.38
C TRP A 6 -16.07 -0.89 6.07
N ALA A 7 -16.99 -0.97 7.04
CA ALA A 7 -17.21 -2.17 7.83
C ALA A 7 -18.68 -2.25 8.29
N PRO A 8 -19.65 -2.37 7.35
CA PRO A 8 -21.07 -2.19 7.65
C PRO A 8 -21.62 -3.19 8.68
N LYS A 9 -21.00 -4.38 8.77
CA LYS A 9 -21.35 -5.46 9.72
C LYS A 9 -20.68 -5.30 11.09
N ALA A 10 -19.75 -4.37 11.26
CA ALA A 10 -19.17 -4.06 12.55
C ALA A 10 -20.08 -3.09 13.32
N GLU A 11 -20.26 -3.35 14.61
CA GLU A 11 -21.02 -2.47 15.49
C GLU A 11 -20.17 -1.28 15.94
N SER A 12 -18.90 -1.53 16.26
CA SER A 12 -17.93 -0.48 16.61
C SER A 12 -16.50 -0.89 16.25
N LEU A 13 -15.64 0.10 16.06
CA LEU A 13 -14.22 -0.05 15.77
C LEU A 13 -13.42 1.06 16.44
N SER A 14 -12.15 0.78 16.72
CA SER A 14 -11.15 1.76 17.10
C SER A 14 -9.93 1.64 16.18
N VAL A 15 -9.18 2.74 16.02
CA VAL A 15 -7.84 2.72 15.43
C VAL A 15 -6.84 2.62 16.55
N ARG A 16 -6.04 1.55 16.60
CA ARG A 16 -4.92 1.43 17.52
C ARG A 16 -3.63 1.78 16.81
N VAL A 17 -2.98 2.87 17.20
CA VAL A 17 -1.62 3.20 16.77
C VAL A 17 -0.62 2.48 17.69
N ILE A 18 0.35 1.77 17.11
CA ILE A 18 1.39 1.07 17.87
C ILE A 18 2.28 2.10 18.59
N GLY A 19 2.45 1.93 19.91
CA GLY A 19 3.18 2.89 20.74
C GLY A 19 2.50 4.26 20.88
N GLY A 20 1.24 4.37 20.44
CA GLY A 20 0.48 5.62 20.41
C GLY A 20 -0.96 5.45 20.91
N PRO A 21 -1.85 6.38 20.54
CA PRO A 21 -3.23 6.37 21.03
C PRO A 21 -4.05 5.24 20.40
N THR A 22 -5.08 4.82 21.14
CA THR A 22 -6.23 4.11 20.57
C THR A 22 -7.38 5.08 20.49
N VAL A 23 -7.92 5.29 19.29
CA VAL A 23 -8.97 6.29 19.02
C VAL A 23 -10.24 5.57 18.59
N GLN A 24 -11.34 5.80 19.30
CA GLN A 24 -12.64 5.27 18.90
C GLN A 24 -13.07 5.89 17.57
N MET A 25 -13.62 5.07 16.68
CA MET A 25 -14.10 5.53 15.38
C MET A 25 -15.59 5.85 15.41
N GLU A 26 -15.97 6.92 14.71
CA GLU A 26 -17.37 7.30 14.50
C GLU A 26 -17.92 6.53 13.30
N ARG A 27 -19.06 5.86 13.50
CA ARG A 27 -19.78 5.12 12.45
C ARG A 27 -20.78 6.03 11.76
N SER A 28 -20.76 6.06 10.43
CA SER A 28 -21.79 6.71 9.60
C SER A 28 -22.86 5.71 9.16
N ASP A 29 -24.00 6.25 8.67
CA ASP A 29 -25.17 5.45 8.26
C ASP A 29 -24.87 4.51 7.08
N ASP A 30 -23.93 4.88 6.20
CA ASP A 30 -23.48 4.09 5.05
C ASP A 30 -22.44 3.01 5.43
N GLY A 31 -22.16 2.82 6.72
CA GLY A 31 -21.32 1.75 7.26
C GLY A 31 -19.82 2.04 7.22
N TYR A 32 -19.43 3.29 6.98
CA TYR A 32 -18.05 3.72 7.19
C TYR A 32 -17.77 4.02 8.66
N PHE A 33 -16.50 3.82 9.04
CA PHE A 33 -15.93 4.25 10.30
C PHE A 33 -14.84 5.26 10.02
N THR A 34 -14.81 6.36 10.76
CA THR A 34 -13.78 7.40 10.64
C THR A 34 -13.20 7.82 11.97
N ALA A 35 -11.92 8.17 11.99
CA ALA A 35 -11.25 8.76 13.15
C ALA A 35 -10.11 9.68 12.70
N ARG A 36 -9.69 10.59 13.58
CA ARG A 36 -8.48 11.39 13.41
C ARG A 36 -7.53 11.16 14.57
N ALA A 37 -6.24 11.07 14.26
CA ALA A 37 -5.19 11.05 15.26
C ALA A 37 -3.99 11.88 14.79
N GLU A 38 -3.27 12.47 15.72
CA GLU A 38 -2.07 13.28 15.47
C GLU A 38 -0.84 12.38 15.27
N VAL A 39 -0.82 11.69 14.14
CA VAL A 39 0.27 10.82 13.69
C VAL A 39 0.59 11.08 12.23
N GLY A 40 1.81 10.75 11.82
CA GLY A 40 2.34 10.96 10.47
C GLY A 40 2.93 9.68 9.85
N PRO A 41 3.64 9.82 8.72
CA PRO A 41 4.32 8.73 8.04
C PRO A 41 5.20 7.89 8.96
N GLY A 42 5.26 6.58 8.71
CA GLY A 42 5.98 5.59 9.53
C GLY A 42 5.21 5.12 10.76
N ALA A 43 4.14 5.81 11.18
CA ALA A 43 3.29 5.30 12.27
C ALA A 43 2.53 4.04 11.80
N ARG A 44 2.50 3.03 12.67
CA ARG A 44 1.89 1.72 12.43
C ARG A 44 0.57 1.59 13.17
N TYR A 45 -0.42 0.94 12.56
CA TYR A 45 -1.76 0.83 13.16
C TYR A 45 -2.52 -0.43 12.77
N PHE A 46 -3.56 -0.72 13.57
CA PHE A 46 -4.61 -1.69 13.29
C PHE A 46 -5.99 -1.05 13.45
N PHE A 47 -6.99 -1.63 12.78
CA PHE A 47 -8.37 -1.50 13.22
C PHE A 47 -8.66 -2.58 14.26
N ARG A 48 -9.18 -2.17 15.41
CA ARG A 48 -9.45 -3.03 16.55
C ARG A 48 -10.94 -3.12 16.84
N PHE A 49 -11.42 -4.35 16.97
CA PHE A 49 -12.78 -4.71 17.33
C PHE A 49 -12.98 -4.71 18.86
N PRO A 50 -14.23 -4.62 19.35
CA PRO A 50 -14.53 -4.62 20.79
C PRO A 50 -14.06 -5.87 21.53
N ASP A 51 -14.07 -7.02 20.85
CA ASP A 51 -13.57 -8.30 21.37
C ASP A 51 -12.04 -8.41 21.42
N GLY A 52 -11.34 -7.33 21.06
CA GLY A 52 -9.88 -7.26 21.08
C GLY A 52 -9.20 -7.78 19.81
N ARG A 53 -9.94 -8.33 18.84
CA ARG A 53 -9.34 -8.71 17.55
C ARG A 53 -8.81 -7.48 16.82
N GLU A 54 -7.66 -7.65 16.19
CA GLU A 54 -7.02 -6.63 15.36
C GLU A 54 -6.98 -7.10 13.91
N ARG A 55 -7.17 -6.16 12.98
CA ARG A 55 -7.08 -6.40 11.55
C ARG A 55 -6.28 -5.27 10.88
N PRO A 56 -5.41 -5.61 9.92
CA PRO A 56 -4.77 -4.60 9.10
C PRO A 56 -5.81 -3.81 8.31
N ASP A 57 -5.41 -2.63 7.84
CA ASP A 57 -6.21 -1.85 6.93
C ASP A 57 -6.33 -2.59 5.58
N PRO A 58 -7.56 -2.91 5.10
CA PRO A 58 -7.76 -3.50 3.77
C PRO A 58 -7.31 -2.56 2.63
N ARG A 59 -7.15 -1.26 2.89
CA ARG A 59 -6.62 -0.24 1.98
C ARG A 59 -5.20 0.18 2.37
N SER A 60 -4.44 -0.68 3.04
CA SER A 60 -3.05 -0.39 3.42
C SER A 60 -2.20 -0.10 2.18
N LEU A 61 -1.31 0.88 2.29
CA LEU A 61 -0.29 1.16 1.28
C LEU A 61 1.02 0.39 1.55
N PHE A 62 1.22 -0.11 2.77
CA PHE A 62 2.42 -0.87 3.13
C PHE A 62 2.19 -1.77 4.36
N GLN A 63 2.75 -2.98 4.30
CA GLN A 63 2.68 -4.00 5.35
C GLN A 63 4.10 -4.45 5.73
N PRO A 64 4.80 -3.74 6.64
CA PRO A 64 6.19 -4.03 6.97
C PRO A 64 6.39 -5.41 7.63
N GLU A 65 5.36 -5.97 8.26
CA GLU A 65 5.42 -7.24 9.00
C GLU A 65 4.47 -8.29 8.37
N GLY A 66 4.22 -8.19 7.07
CA GLY A 66 3.39 -9.12 6.31
C GLY A 66 1.89 -8.90 6.45
N VAL A 67 1.10 -9.75 5.79
CA VAL A 67 -0.35 -9.56 5.58
C VAL A 67 -1.22 -9.57 6.85
N HIS A 68 -0.66 -10.01 7.98
CA HIS A 68 -1.34 -10.00 9.28
C HIS A 68 -0.76 -8.96 10.24
N GLY A 69 0.34 -8.31 9.84
CA GLY A 69 1.00 -7.26 10.59
C GLY A 69 0.25 -5.93 10.54
N PRO A 70 0.76 -4.90 11.21
CA PRO A 70 0.16 -3.57 11.20
C PRO A 70 0.38 -2.87 9.86
N SER A 71 -0.63 -2.11 9.45
CA SER A 71 -0.50 -1.18 8.34
C SER A 71 0.41 -0.01 8.73
N GLU A 72 1.22 0.46 7.80
CA GLU A 72 2.08 1.64 8.00
C GLU A 72 1.60 2.82 7.16
N ILE A 73 1.61 4.02 7.76
CA ILE A 73 1.30 5.25 7.03
C ILE A 73 2.46 5.56 6.07
N VAL A 74 2.14 5.64 4.78
CA VAL A 74 3.08 5.99 3.72
C VAL A 74 2.97 7.47 3.36
N ASP A 75 4.12 8.14 3.24
CA ASP A 75 4.19 9.46 2.61
C ASP A 75 4.24 9.31 1.09
N LEU A 76 3.11 9.52 0.42
CA LEU A 76 3.02 9.45 -1.04
C LEU A 76 3.85 10.53 -1.74
N ALA A 77 4.08 11.68 -1.11
CA ALA A 77 4.91 12.74 -1.70
C ALA A 77 6.39 12.33 -1.70
N ALA A 78 6.85 11.65 -0.65
CA ALA A 78 8.21 11.14 -0.56
C ALA A 78 8.54 10.09 -1.63
N ILE A 79 7.54 9.33 -2.09
CA ILE A 79 7.68 8.28 -3.12
C ILE A 79 7.13 8.69 -4.50
N ALA A 80 6.85 9.98 -4.70
CA ALA A 80 6.31 10.46 -5.97
C ALA A 80 7.31 10.20 -7.14
N PRO A 81 6.84 9.78 -8.32
CA PRO A 81 7.69 9.63 -9.50
C PRO A 81 8.44 10.93 -9.82
N ARG A 82 9.75 10.82 -10.08
CA ARG A 82 10.60 11.97 -10.44
C ARG A 82 10.58 12.28 -11.94
N THR A 83 10.02 11.38 -12.74
CA THR A 83 9.97 11.47 -14.20
C THR A 83 8.53 11.41 -14.68
N GLN A 84 8.27 11.99 -15.85
CA GLN A 84 6.97 11.81 -16.50
C GLN A 84 6.79 10.35 -16.94
N PRO A 85 5.57 9.80 -16.85
CA PRO A 85 5.29 8.47 -17.36
C PRO A 85 5.49 8.45 -18.88
N ALA A 86 6.13 7.38 -19.37
CA ALA A 86 6.20 7.13 -20.81
C ALA A 86 4.78 7.03 -21.38
N ARG A 87 4.52 7.72 -22.48
CA ARG A 87 3.24 7.67 -23.19
C ARG A 87 3.47 7.04 -24.55
N ALA A 88 3.07 5.78 -24.68
CA ALA A 88 2.93 5.11 -25.97
C ALA A 88 1.48 4.65 -26.11
N PRO A 89 0.88 4.75 -27.30
CA PRO A 89 -0.44 4.19 -27.54
C PRO A 89 -0.35 2.66 -27.48
N LEU A 90 -1.44 1.99 -27.11
CA LEU A 90 -1.46 0.56 -26.81
C LEU A 90 -0.95 -0.28 -27.98
N GLU A 91 -1.28 0.10 -29.21
CA GLU A 91 -0.84 -0.58 -30.44
C GLU A 91 0.67 -0.50 -30.71
N LYS A 92 1.41 0.32 -29.96
CA LYS A 92 2.87 0.42 -30.01
C LYS A 92 3.56 -0.25 -28.82
N LEU A 93 2.80 -0.86 -27.90
CA LEU A 93 3.38 -1.55 -26.74
C LEU A 93 3.85 -2.95 -27.11
N VAL A 94 5.13 -3.22 -26.83
CA VAL A 94 5.72 -4.56 -26.81
C VAL A 94 6.06 -4.87 -25.36
N PHE A 95 5.30 -5.79 -24.76
CA PHE A 95 5.42 -6.15 -23.36
C PHE A 95 6.51 -7.20 -23.12
N CYS A 96 7.24 -7.04 -22.02
CA CYS A 96 8.04 -8.08 -21.40
C CYS A 96 7.45 -8.35 -20.01
N GLU A 97 6.86 -9.54 -19.83
CA GLU A 97 6.37 -9.98 -18.51
C GLU A 97 7.55 -10.47 -17.67
N ILE A 98 7.65 -9.97 -16.44
CA ILE A 98 8.64 -10.40 -15.46
C ILE A 98 7.96 -10.72 -14.13
N HIS A 99 8.44 -11.75 -13.45
CA HIS A 99 8.06 -12.02 -12.08
C HIS A 99 9.16 -11.52 -11.13
N LEU A 100 8.89 -10.50 -10.32
CA LEU A 100 9.91 -9.84 -9.48
C LEU A 100 10.68 -10.81 -8.59
N GLY A 101 9.99 -11.82 -8.02
CA GLY A 101 10.59 -12.77 -7.09
C GLY A 101 11.54 -13.79 -7.73
N THR A 102 11.59 -13.88 -9.06
CA THR A 102 12.41 -14.87 -9.77
C THR A 102 13.22 -14.30 -10.93
N TYR A 103 12.96 -13.06 -11.34
CA TYR A 103 13.67 -12.40 -12.43
C TYR A 103 15.14 -12.14 -12.12
N THR A 104 15.46 -11.94 -10.83
CA THR A 104 16.83 -11.80 -10.31
C THR A 104 17.02 -12.70 -9.10
N ALA A 105 18.27 -13.01 -8.76
CA ALA A 105 18.58 -13.81 -7.57
C ALA A 105 18.15 -13.11 -6.27
N GLU A 106 18.20 -11.78 -6.22
CA GLU A 106 17.76 -10.99 -5.07
C GLU A 106 16.23 -10.92 -4.93
N GLY A 107 15.48 -11.07 -6.04
CA GLY A 107 14.02 -11.10 -6.02
C GLY A 107 13.36 -9.75 -5.67
N THR A 108 13.98 -8.61 -5.99
CA THR A 108 13.50 -7.27 -5.63
C THR A 108 13.29 -6.35 -6.84
N ALA A 109 12.45 -5.32 -6.66
CA ALA A 109 12.24 -4.28 -7.66
C ALA A 109 13.54 -3.53 -8.01
N ASP A 110 14.38 -3.21 -7.02
CA ASP A 110 15.67 -2.54 -7.22
C ASP A 110 16.66 -3.38 -8.04
N ALA A 111 16.67 -4.70 -7.83
CA ALA A 111 17.50 -5.61 -8.62
C ALA A 111 16.98 -5.72 -10.06
N ALA A 112 15.67 -5.88 -10.24
CA ALA A 112 15.04 -5.91 -11.56
C ALA A 112 15.27 -4.61 -12.36
N ALA A 113 15.21 -3.45 -11.70
CA ALA A 113 15.38 -2.14 -12.33
C ALA A 113 16.74 -1.99 -13.05
N ARG A 114 17.78 -2.73 -12.64
CA ARG A 114 19.11 -2.69 -13.26
C ARG A 114 19.11 -3.22 -14.71
N PHE A 115 18.11 -4.04 -15.08
CA PHE A 115 17.98 -4.65 -16.41
C PHE A 115 17.09 -3.84 -17.37
N MET A 116 16.43 -2.77 -16.89
CA MET A 116 15.57 -1.94 -17.74
C MET A 116 16.27 -1.40 -19.00
N PRO A 117 17.57 -1.00 -18.96
CA PRO A 117 18.29 -0.60 -20.17
C PRO A 117 18.46 -1.72 -21.20
N GLU A 118 18.64 -2.96 -20.75
CA GLU A 118 18.77 -4.14 -21.63
C GLU A 118 17.44 -4.48 -22.31
N LEU A 119 16.33 -4.45 -21.56
CA LEU A 119 15.00 -4.66 -22.12
C LEU A 119 14.67 -3.63 -23.20
N ALA A 120 15.04 -2.36 -22.97
CA ALA A 120 14.88 -1.31 -23.97
C ALA A 120 15.73 -1.57 -25.23
N GLN A 121 16.97 -2.07 -25.09
CA GLN A 121 17.80 -2.46 -26.25
C GLN A 121 17.21 -3.65 -27.02
N ALA A 122 16.54 -4.56 -26.32
CA ALA A 122 15.78 -5.66 -26.92
C ALA A 122 14.45 -5.22 -27.55
N SER A 123 14.18 -3.92 -27.64
CA SER A 123 12.98 -3.32 -28.24
C SER A 123 11.68 -3.54 -27.47
N TYR A 124 11.75 -3.99 -26.21
CA TYR A 124 10.59 -3.95 -25.32
C TYR A 124 10.29 -2.50 -24.92
N THR A 125 9.01 -2.16 -24.88
CA THR A 125 8.56 -0.79 -24.59
C THR A 125 7.71 -0.70 -23.33
N ALA A 126 7.32 -1.84 -22.74
CA ALA A 126 6.60 -1.94 -21.50
C ALA A 126 7.03 -3.19 -20.72
N VAL A 127 7.05 -3.08 -19.40
CA VAL A 127 7.25 -4.22 -18.50
C VAL A 127 5.92 -4.51 -17.83
N GLU A 128 5.50 -5.77 -17.90
CA GLU A 128 4.37 -6.31 -17.14
C GLU A 128 4.96 -7.04 -15.91
N VAL A 129 4.39 -6.79 -14.73
CA VAL A 129 4.91 -7.26 -13.44
C VAL A 129 3.86 -8.06 -12.70
#